data_AF-A0A5D9DAN6-F1
#
_entry.id   AF-A0A5D9DAN6-F1
#
_cell.length_a   1.000
_cell.length_b   1.000
_cell.length_c   1.000
_cell.angle_alpha   90.00
_cell.angle_beta   90.00
_cell.angle_gamma   90.00
#
_symmetry.space_group_name_H-M   'P 1'
#
loop_
_entity.id
_entity.type
_entity.pdbx_description
1 polymer ?
#
loop_
_entity_poly.entity_id
_entity_poly.type
_entity_poly.pdbx_seq_one_letter_code
_entity_poly.pdbx_strand_id
1 'polypeptide(L)'
;MARQHRRVGYGLPTLLAIALHLGILVISVIRFPTAESEPPSQSIVQATLVSTETTTNQAQQATEPQASAEADESSEDDATRQAEEEEARRQREAEEQRQREAEAERQRQAEQERAEALEAAQTAAEEAERRAEEAEAEAERREQQEAERQRQAEEEAKRQAEEEAKRKAEEEAKRKAEEEAKRKA
;
A
#
# COMPACT_ATOMS: atom_id res chain seq x y z
N MET A 1 -32.92 33.87 4.89
CA MET A 1 -33.19 32.43 5.12
C MET A 1 -31.96 31.63 4.72
N ALA A 2 -31.21 31.13 5.70
CA ALA A 2 -29.91 30.48 5.48
C ALA A 2 -30.08 29.04 5.00
N ARG A 3 -29.45 28.69 3.87
CA ARG A 3 -29.43 27.34 3.30
C ARG A 3 -28.48 26.48 4.11
N GLN A 4 -29.01 25.52 4.87
CA GLN A 4 -28.21 24.52 5.58
C GLN A 4 -27.74 23.45 4.58
N HIS A 5 -26.48 23.53 4.16
CA HIS A 5 -25.81 22.43 3.48
C HIS A 5 -25.61 21.27 4.49
N ARG A 6 -26.43 20.22 4.39
CA ARG A 6 -26.17 18.95 5.07
C ARG A 6 -24.91 18.35 4.46
N ARG A 7 -23.82 18.31 5.23
CA ARG A 7 -22.65 17.49 4.91
C ARG A 7 -23.06 16.03 5.04
N VAL A 8 -23.54 15.44 3.95
CA VAL A 8 -23.68 13.98 3.84
C VAL A 8 -22.27 13.41 3.81
N GLY A 9 -21.78 12.96 4.97
CA GLY A 9 -20.49 12.29 5.08
C GLY A 9 -20.54 10.97 4.33
N TYR A 10 -19.70 10.80 3.31
CA TYR A 10 -19.63 9.57 2.52
C TYR A 10 -19.07 8.36 3.29
N GLY A 11 -18.71 8.52 4.57
CA GLY A 11 -18.14 7.44 5.40
C GLY A 11 -19.10 6.27 5.64
N LEU A 12 -20.37 6.53 5.96
CA LEU A 12 -21.35 5.47 6.16
C LEU A 12 -21.68 4.68 4.87
N PRO A 13 -21.97 5.32 3.71
CA PRO A 13 -22.26 4.59 2.49
C PRO A 13 -21.05 3.85 1.92
N THR A 14 -19.82 4.37 2.07
CA THR A 14 -18.61 3.68 1.62
C THR A 14 -18.34 2.41 2.43
N LEU A 15 -18.50 2.46 3.75
CA LEU A 15 -18.31 1.31 4.62
C LEU A 15 -19.36 0.21 4.33
N LEU A 16 -20.61 0.60 4.09
CA LEU A 16 -21.68 -0.33 3.70
C LEU A 16 -21.41 -0.95 2.31
N ALA A 17 -20.92 -0.15 1.36
CA ALA A 17 -20.53 -0.66 0.04
C ALA A 17 -19.41 -1.71 0.17
N ILE A 18 -18.36 -1.45 0.95
CA ILE A 18 -17.26 -2.42 1.16
C ILE A 18 -17.80 -3.71 1.80
N ALA A 19 -18.63 -3.59 2.84
CA ALA A 19 -19.23 -4.75 3.49
C ALA A 19 -20.09 -5.59 2.53
N LEU A 20 -20.86 -4.94 1.65
CA LEU A 20 -21.68 -5.61 0.63
C LEU A 20 -20.81 -6.41 -0.36
N HIS A 21 -19.73 -5.81 -0.85
CA HIS A 21 -18.83 -6.47 -1.81
C HIS A 21 -18.13 -7.69 -1.18
N LEU A 22 -17.68 -7.56 0.08
CA LEU A 22 -17.09 -8.68 0.82
C LEU A 22 -18.12 -9.80 1.04
N GLY A 23 -19.37 -9.47 1.34
CA GLY A 23 -20.45 -10.44 1.48
C GLY A 23 -20.71 -11.24 0.20
N ILE A 24 -20.72 -10.58 -0.96
CA ILE A 24 -20.93 -11.23 -2.27
C ILE A 24 -19.79 -12.21 -2.57
N LEU A 25 -18.54 -11.82 -2.30
CA LEU A 25 -17.37 -12.68 -2.51
C LEU A 25 -17.43 -13.95 -1.64
N VAL A 26 -17.81 -13.82 -0.37
CA VAL A 26 -17.97 -14.96 0.54
C VAL A 26 -19.09 -15.90 0.06
N ILE A 27 -20.23 -15.37 -0.37
CA ILE A 27 -21.35 -16.16 -0.87
C ILE A 27 -20.97 -16.91 -2.17
N SER A 28 -20.21 -16.27 -3.07
CA SER A 28 -19.76 -16.87 -4.33
C SER A 28 -18.92 -18.13 -4.08
N VAL A 29 -17.99 -18.08 -3.12
CA VAL A 29 -17.13 -19.22 -2.77
C VAL A 29 -17.95 -20.40 -2.21
N ILE A 30 -19.00 -20.13 -1.43
CA ILE A 30 -19.85 -21.17 -0.83
C ILE A 30 -20.79 -21.79 -1.88
N ARG A 31 -21.10 -21.07 -2.97
CA ARG A 31 -22.08 -21.44 -3.99
C ARG A 31 -21.48 -22.04 -5.26
N PHE A 32 -20.23 -22.50 -5.24
CA PHE A 32 -19.64 -23.27 -6.33
C PHE A 32 -19.69 -24.78 -6.05
N PRO A 33 -20.86 -25.47 -6.16
CA PRO A 33 -20.85 -26.91 -6.39
C PRO A 33 -20.40 -27.11 -7.84
N THR A 34 -19.27 -27.76 -8.00
CA THR A 34 -18.72 -28.27 -9.26
C THR A 34 -19.83 -28.87 -10.13
N ALA A 35 -20.11 -28.23 -11.26
CA ALA A 35 -20.88 -28.87 -12.32
C ALA A 35 -20.02 -30.02 -12.87
N GLU A 36 -20.46 -31.26 -12.64
CA GLU A 36 -19.86 -32.44 -13.26
C GLU A 36 -20.00 -32.33 -14.78
N SER A 37 -18.87 -32.32 -15.50
CA SER A 37 -18.84 -32.48 -16.95
C SER A 37 -19.11 -33.94 -17.30
N GLU A 38 -20.30 -34.20 -17.82
CA GLU A 38 -20.71 -35.48 -18.39
C GLU A 38 -19.96 -35.74 -19.72
N PRO A 39 -19.30 -36.90 -19.92
CA PRO A 39 -18.63 -37.21 -21.17
C PRO A 39 -19.63 -37.61 -22.27
N PRO A 40 -19.43 -37.20 -23.54
CA PRO A 40 -20.35 -37.56 -24.63
C PRO A 40 -20.26 -39.05 -24.98
N SER A 41 -21.42 -39.70 -25.01
CA SER A 41 -21.60 -41.08 -25.47
C SER A 41 -21.54 -41.15 -27.00
N GLN A 42 -20.47 -41.75 -27.54
CA GLN A 42 -20.40 -42.10 -28.96
C GLN A 42 -20.72 -43.59 -29.12
N SER A 43 -21.85 -43.89 -29.74
CA SER A 43 -22.27 -45.23 -30.14
C SER A 43 -21.63 -45.61 -31.48
N ILE A 44 -20.83 -46.67 -31.48
CA ILE A 44 -20.26 -47.23 -32.71
C ILE A 44 -21.17 -48.35 -33.22
N VAL A 45 -21.64 -48.23 -34.46
CA VAL A 45 -22.48 -49.22 -35.16
C VAL A 45 -21.59 -50.07 -36.07
N GLN A 46 -21.68 -51.39 -35.97
CA GLN A 46 -20.92 -52.35 -36.78
C GLN A 46 -21.64 -52.63 -38.11
N ALA A 47 -21.00 -52.30 -39.24
CA ALA A 47 -21.46 -52.67 -40.57
C ALA A 47 -20.68 -53.90 -41.07
N THR A 48 -21.40 -54.95 -41.47
CA THR A 48 -20.82 -56.13 -42.12
C THR A 48 -21.20 -56.10 -43.60
N LEU A 49 -20.20 -56.02 -44.48
CA LEU A 49 -20.40 -56.16 -45.92
C LEU A 49 -19.53 -57.33 -46.40
N VAL A 50 -20.20 -58.36 -46.91
CA VAL A 50 -19.58 -59.59 -47.39
C VAL A 50 -19.44 -59.50 -48.91
N SER A 51 -18.21 -59.60 -49.41
CA SER A 51 -17.93 -59.77 -50.84
C SER A 51 -17.21 -61.08 -51.10
N THR A 52 -17.77 -61.86 -52.02
CA THR A 52 -17.30 -63.18 -52.45
C THR A 52 -16.34 -63.03 -53.63
N GLU A 53 -15.05 -62.90 -53.35
CA GLU A 53 -13.99 -63.08 -54.34
C GLU A 53 -12.93 -64.05 -53.79
N THR A 54 -12.32 -64.83 -54.68
CA THR A 54 -11.38 -65.93 -54.35
C THR A 54 -10.31 -65.49 -53.33
N THR A 55 -10.38 -66.07 -52.13
CA THR A 55 -10.03 -65.44 -50.84
C THR A 55 -8.54 -65.14 -50.58
N THR A 56 -7.61 -65.57 -51.44
CA THR A 56 -6.16 -65.46 -51.14
C THR A 56 -5.40 -64.45 -52.01
N ASN A 57 -5.78 -64.20 -53.27
CA ASN A 57 -4.94 -63.40 -54.19
C ASN A 57 -5.52 -61.99 -54.49
N GLN A 58 -6.84 -61.85 -54.69
CA GLN A 58 -7.48 -60.52 -54.75
C GLN A 58 -7.49 -59.81 -53.39
N ALA A 59 -7.53 -60.57 -52.29
CA ALA A 59 -7.44 -60.01 -50.95
C ALA A 59 -6.07 -59.39 -50.64
N GLN A 60 -4.99 -59.79 -51.32
CA GLN A 60 -3.64 -59.20 -51.16
C GLN A 60 -3.44 -57.98 -52.09
N GLN A 61 -3.90 -58.04 -53.34
CA GLN A 61 -3.71 -56.95 -54.30
C GLN A 61 -4.68 -55.77 -54.08
N ALA A 62 -5.85 -55.98 -53.46
CA ALA A 62 -6.75 -54.91 -53.03
C ALA A 62 -6.34 -54.27 -51.68
N THR A 63 -5.61 -55.01 -50.82
CA THR A 63 -5.11 -54.48 -49.54
C THR A 63 -3.79 -53.74 -49.67
N GLU A 64 -2.95 -54.02 -50.67
CA GLU A 64 -1.71 -53.24 -50.90
C GLU A 64 -1.92 -51.73 -51.14
N PRO A 65 -2.83 -51.28 -52.03
CA PRO A 65 -3.09 -49.85 -52.21
C PRO A 65 -3.86 -49.23 -51.04
N GLN A 66 -4.68 -50.01 -50.32
CA GLN A 66 -5.35 -49.54 -49.09
C GLN A 66 -4.37 -49.41 -47.93
N ALA A 67 -3.48 -50.37 -47.70
CA ALA A 67 -2.47 -50.29 -46.65
C ALA A 67 -1.43 -49.20 -46.92
N SER A 68 -1.16 -48.89 -48.19
CA SER A 68 -0.33 -47.75 -48.59
C SER A 68 -1.05 -46.42 -48.32
N ALA A 69 -2.32 -46.31 -48.70
CA ALA A 69 -3.14 -45.12 -48.45
C ALA A 69 -3.40 -44.89 -46.94
N GLU A 70 -3.65 -45.95 -46.17
CA GLU A 70 -3.81 -45.88 -44.71
C GLU A 70 -2.49 -45.51 -44.02
N ALA A 71 -1.34 -45.92 -44.57
CA ALA A 71 -0.02 -45.51 -44.07
C ALA A 71 0.31 -44.05 -44.41
N ASP A 72 -0.06 -43.57 -45.60
CA ASP A 72 0.04 -42.15 -45.97
C ASP A 72 -0.92 -41.29 -45.12
N GLU A 73 -2.19 -41.67 -44.96
CA GLU A 73 -3.14 -40.96 -44.09
C GLU A 73 -2.68 -40.94 -42.63
N SER A 74 -2.16 -42.05 -42.10
CA SER A 74 -1.59 -42.09 -40.74
C SER A 74 -0.38 -41.17 -40.58
N SER A 75 0.47 -41.07 -41.61
CA SER A 75 1.62 -40.16 -41.61
C SER A 75 1.21 -38.69 -41.72
N GLU A 76 0.12 -38.37 -42.44
CA GLU A 76 -0.45 -37.02 -42.53
C GLU A 76 -1.14 -36.60 -41.21
N ASP A 77 -1.82 -37.53 -40.54
CA ASP A 77 -2.42 -37.35 -39.20
C ASP A 77 -1.33 -37.10 -38.13
N ASP A 78 -0.23 -37.85 -38.16
CA ASP A 78 0.88 -37.65 -37.22
C ASP A 78 1.62 -36.32 -37.49
N ALA A 79 1.72 -35.88 -38.74
CA ALA A 79 2.31 -34.58 -39.09
C ALA A 79 1.42 -33.41 -38.62
N THR A 80 0.10 -33.52 -38.73
CA THR A 80 -0.84 -32.50 -38.24
C THR A 80 -0.85 -32.43 -36.71
N ARG A 81 -0.86 -33.56 -36.01
CA ARG A 81 -0.75 -33.58 -34.54
C ARG A 81 0.55 -32.96 -34.03
N GLN A 82 1.67 -33.21 -34.69
CA GLN A 82 2.96 -32.59 -34.34
C GLN A 82 2.93 -31.07 -34.53
N ALA A 83 2.30 -30.57 -35.61
CA ALA A 83 2.15 -29.14 -35.84
C ALA A 83 1.25 -28.48 -34.78
N GLU A 84 0.14 -29.11 -34.40
CA GLU A 84 -0.76 -28.64 -33.33
C GLU A 84 -0.07 -28.61 -31.96
N GLU A 85 0.73 -29.64 -31.64
CA GLU A 85 1.52 -29.67 -30.41
C GLU A 85 2.59 -28.58 -30.36
N GLU A 86 3.27 -28.32 -31.48
CA GLU A 86 4.24 -27.23 -31.57
C GLU A 86 3.56 -25.86 -31.42
N GLU A 87 2.41 -25.65 -32.04
CA GLU A 87 1.63 -24.42 -31.87
C GLU A 87 1.16 -24.26 -30.42
N ALA A 88 0.65 -25.32 -29.80
CA ALA A 88 0.25 -25.31 -28.39
C ALA A 88 1.43 -25.01 -27.45
N ARG A 89 2.64 -25.52 -27.75
CA ARG A 89 3.86 -25.18 -27.01
C ARG A 89 4.22 -23.70 -27.17
N ARG A 90 4.21 -23.18 -28.40
CA ARG A 90 4.47 -21.75 -28.68
C ARG A 90 3.46 -20.85 -27.98
N GLN A 91 2.18 -21.23 -27.94
CA GLN A 91 1.14 -20.50 -27.22
C GLN A 91 1.40 -20.49 -25.71
N ARG A 92 1.77 -21.63 -25.11
CA ARG A 92 2.12 -21.73 -23.68
C ARG A 92 3.36 -20.89 -23.33
N GLU A 93 4.40 -20.95 -24.15
CA GLU A 93 5.61 -20.14 -23.97
C GLU A 93 5.31 -18.65 -24.07
N ALA A 94 4.46 -18.23 -25.03
CA ALA A 94 4.03 -16.85 -25.16
C ALA A 94 3.16 -16.39 -23.98
N GLU A 95 2.30 -17.25 -23.44
CA GLU A 95 1.52 -16.95 -22.24
C GLU A 95 2.43 -16.84 -21.00
N GLU A 96 3.36 -17.78 -20.82
CA GLU A 96 4.32 -17.75 -19.72
C GLU A 96 5.20 -16.49 -19.79
N GLN A 97 5.65 -16.10 -20.99
CA GLN A 97 6.39 -14.86 -21.18
C GLN A 97 5.55 -13.63 -20.80
N ARG A 98 4.28 -13.57 -21.22
CA ARG A 98 3.36 -12.49 -20.82
C ARG A 98 3.13 -12.47 -19.30
N GLN A 99 3.00 -13.64 -18.67
CA GLN A 99 2.84 -13.73 -17.22
C GLN A 99 4.09 -13.23 -16.48
N ARG A 100 5.29 -13.60 -16.94
CA ARG A 100 6.57 -13.13 -16.38
C ARG A 100 6.74 -11.62 -16.57
N GLU A 101 6.39 -11.08 -17.74
CA GLU A 101 6.43 -9.65 -18.00
C GLU A 101 5.45 -8.87 -17.10
N ALA A 102 4.21 -9.37 -16.96
CA ALA A 102 3.21 -8.78 -16.07
C ALA A 102 3.62 -8.86 -14.60
N GLU A 103 4.25 -9.95 -14.16
CA GLU A 103 4.79 -10.07 -12.80
C GLU A 103 5.96 -9.11 -12.59
N ALA A 104 6.89 -9.01 -13.55
CA ALA A 104 8.00 -8.07 -13.48
C ALA A 104 7.51 -6.61 -13.43
N GLU A 105 6.47 -6.26 -14.19
CA GLU A 105 5.84 -4.94 -14.13
C GLU A 105 5.19 -4.67 -12.77
N ARG A 106 4.45 -5.64 -12.23
CA ARG A 106 3.88 -5.54 -10.87
C ARG A 106 4.94 -5.40 -9.79
N GLN A 107 6.05 -6.14 -9.90
CA GLN A 107 7.17 -6.02 -8.97
C GLN A 107 7.81 -4.63 -9.05
N ARG A 108 8.00 -4.08 -10.26
CA ARG A 108 8.51 -2.71 -10.44
C ARG A 108 7.56 -1.66 -9.87
N GLN A 109 6.26 -1.80 -10.10
CA GLN A 109 5.26 -0.89 -9.52
C GLN A 109 5.25 -0.97 -7.99
N ALA A 110 5.30 -2.17 -7.42
CA ALA A 110 5.38 -2.35 -5.97
C ALA A 110 6.68 -1.81 -5.36
N GLU A 111 7.81 -1.92 -6.08
CA GLU A 111 9.08 -1.33 -5.66
C GLU A 111 9.04 0.20 -5.72
N GLN A 112 8.45 0.77 -6.78
CA GLN A 112 8.23 2.22 -6.88
C GLN A 112 7.33 2.73 -5.77
N GLU A 113 6.19 2.09 -5.51
CA GLU A 113 5.29 2.46 -4.42
C GLU A 113 5.98 2.36 -3.05
N ARG A 114 6.82 1.35 -2.84
CA ARG A 114 7.64 1.24 -1.61
C ARG A 114 8.68 2.35 -1.53
N ALA A 115 9.33 2.70 -2.62
CA ALA A 115 10.31 3.79 -2.66
C ALA A 115 9.64 5.13 -2.35
N GLU A 116 8.49 5.42 -2.98
CA GLU A 116 7.70 6.63 -2.72
C GLU A 116 7.19 6.67 -1.26
N ALA A 117 6.73 5.53 -0.72
CA ALA A 117 6.30 5.45 0.67
C ALA A 117 7.47 5.69 1.66
N LEU A 118 8.67 5.19 1.34
CA LEU A 118 9.87 5.43 2.14
C LEU A 118 10.31 6.90 2.08
N GLU A 119 10.26 7.53 0.90
CA GLU A 119 10.57 8.96 0.74
C GLU A 119 9.55 9.84 1.47
N ALA A 120 8.25 9.52 1.36
CA ALA A 120 7.20 10.20 2.09
C ALA A 120 7.36 10.03 3.62
N ALA A 121 7.77 8.85 4.08
CA ALA A 121 8.06 8.62 5.50
C ALA A 121 9.28 9.41 5.98
N GLN A 122 10.34 9.50 5.18
CA GLN A 122 11.55 10.27 5.52
C GLN A 122 11.26 11.77 5.58
N THR A 123 10.54 12.31 4.59
CA THR A 123 10.16 13.73 4.58
C THR A 123 9.25 14.09 5.76
N ALA A 124 8.29 13.23 6.10
CA ALA A 124 7.46 13.42 7.28
C ALA A 124 8.27 13.35 8.59
N ALA A 125 9.26 12.47 8.67
CA ALA A 125 10.14 12.37 9.84
C ALA A 125 11.04 13.62 9.98
N GLU A 126 11.64 14.10 8.89
CA GLU A 126 12.46 15.32 8.87
C GLU A 126 11.62 16.56 9.24
N GLU A 127 10.39 16.68 8.72
CA GLU A 127 9.50 17.78 9.08
C GLU A 127 9.12 17.73 10.57
N ALA A 128 8.87 16.52 11.11
CA ALA A 128 8.58 16.34 12.53
C ALA A 128 9.79 16.71 13.41
N GLU A 129 11.00 16.34 13.00
CA GLU A 129 12.25 16.72 13.68
C GLU A 129 12.46 18.23 13.67
N ARG A 130 12.33 18.88 12.51
CA ARG A 130 12.43 20.35 12.39
C ARG A 130 11.43 21.07 13.29
N ARG A 131 10.19 20.58 13.37
CA ARG A 131 9.16 21.15 14.26
C ARG A 131 9.49 20.93 15.74
N ALA A 132 10.07 19.79 16.09
CA ALA A 132 10.51 19.52 17.45
C ALA A 132 11.67 20.43 17.86
N GLU A 133 12.67 20.60 16.99
CA GLU A 133 13.80 21.53 17.19
C GLU A 133 13.32 22.98 17.31
N GLU A 134 12.39 23.43 16.47
CA GLU A 134 11.83 24.78 16.55
C GLU A 134 11.07 25.00 17.86
N ALA A 135 10.30 24.01 18.30
CA ALA A 135 9.57 24.07 19.56
C ALA A 135 10.51 24.09 20.77
N GLU A 136 11.61 23.32 20.74
CA GLU A 136 12.63 23.32 21.79
C GLU A 136 13.38 24.67 21.83
N ALA A 137 13.78 25.20 20.67
CA ALA A 137 14.42 26.50 20.58
C ALA A 137 13.50 27.64 21.05
N GLU A 138 12.19 27.55 20.78
CA GLU A 138 11.21 28.52 21.31
C GLU A 138 11.07 28.39 22.83
N ALA A 139 11.00 27.16 23.36
CA ALA A 139 10.93 26.91 24.79
C ALA A 139 12.16 27.46 25.51
N GLU A 140 13.36 27.21 24.99
CA GLU A 140 14.62 27.74 25.55
C GLU A 140 14.63 29.28 25.51
N ARG A 141 14.22 29.90 24.39
CA ARG A 141 14.10 31.36 24.31
C ARG A 141 13.13 31.93 25.34
N ARG A 142 12.01 31.26 25.58
CA ARG A 142 11.03 31.69 26.60
C ARG A 142 11.62 31.56 28.00
N GLU A 143 12.31 30.47 28.29
CA GLU A 143 12.98 30.26 29.58
C GLU A 143 14.08 31.30 29.82
N GLN A 144 14.90 31.60 28.82
CA GLN A 144 15.92 32.65 28.90
C GLN A 144 15.30 34.03 29.15
N GLN A 145 14.21 34.38 28.45
CA GLN A 145 13.50 35.63 28.67
C GLN A 145 12.87 35.71 30.06
N GLU A 146 12.33 34.62 30.57
CA GLU A 146 11.77 34.58 31.92
C GLU A 146 12.87 34.71 32.98
N ALA A 147 13.98 33.99 32.82
CA ALA A 147 15.13 34.10 33.70
C ALA A 147 15.73 35.51 33.70
N GLU A 148 15.81 36.17 32.53
CA GLU A 148 16.27 37.56 32.44
C GLU A 148 15.31 38.51 33.15
N ARG A 149 13.99 38.36 32.96
CA ARG A 149 12.99 39.15 33.67
C ARG A 149 13.04 38.96 35.18
N GLN A 150 13.22 37.72 35.65
CA GLN A 150 13.38 37.45 37.08
C GLN A 150 14.64 38.12 37.65
N ARG A 151 15.77 38.03 36.95
CA ARG A 151 17.01 38.72 37.36
C ARG A 151 16.86 40.23 37.41
N GLN A 152 16.22 40.83 36.41
CA GLN A 152 15.95 42.27 36.40
C GLN A 152 15.05 42.68 37.58
N ALA A 153 13.99 41.91 37.85
CA ALA A 153 13.10 42.16 38.98
C ALA A 153 13.80 42.02 40.34
N GLU A 154 14.68 41.03 40.50
CA GLU A 154 15.46 40.83 41.73
C GLU A 154 16.49 41.96 41.92
N GLU A 155 17.17 42.38 40.86
CA GLU A 155 18.13 43.49 40.92
C GLU A 155 17.42 44.82 41.27
N GLU A 156 16.26 45.08 40.67
CA GLU A 156 15.47 46.26 40.98
C GLU A 156 14.98 46.25 42.43
N ALA A 157 14.46 45.12 42.91
CA ALA A 157 14.03 44.97 44.30
C ALA A 157 15.20 45.18 45.28
N LYS A 158 16.39 44.65 44.97
CA LYS A 158 17.60 44.87 45.78
C LYS A 158 18.02 46.34 45.80
N ARG A 159 18.03 47.02 44.65
CA ARG A 159 18.35 48.46 44.57
C ARG A 159 17.37 49.30 45.37
N GLN A 160 16.07 49.01 45.28
CA GLN A 160 15.05 49.71 46.06
C GLN A 160 15.25 49.50 47.57
N ALA A 161 15.54 48.26 48.00
CA ALA A 161 15.81 47.96 49.41
C ALA A 161 17.07 48.67 49.94
N GLU A 162 18.15 48.72 49.14
CA GLU A 162 19.38 49.45 49.50
C GLU A 162 19.14 50.96 49.58
N GLU A 163 18.38 51.55 48.64
CA GLU A 163 18.05 52.97 48.67
C GLU A 163 17.17 53.34 49.87
N GLU A 164 16.17 52.51 50.20
CA GLU A 164 15.32 52.72 51.37
C GLU A 164 16.10 52.60 52.68
N ALA A 165 17.00 51.62 52.79
CA ALA A 165 17.88 51.47 53.95
C ALA A 165 18.80 52.69 54.12
N LYS A 166 19.39 53.19 53.02
CA LYS A 166 20.23 54.39 53.04
C LYS A 166 19.44 55.63 53.45
N ARG A 167 18.23 55.84 52.92
CA ARG A 167 17.37 56.97 53.32
C ARG A 167 17.00 56.92 54.80
N LYS A 168 16.65 55.74 55.33
CA LYS A 168 16.36 55.58 56.76
C LYS A 168 17.59 55.90 57.63
N ALA A 169 18.78 55.45 57.24
CA ALA A 169 20.02 55.74 57.96
C ALA A 169 20.37 57.24 57.94
N GLU A 170 20.22 57.92 56.80
CA GLU A 170 20.43 59.37 56.69
C GLU A 170 19.42 60.17 57.51
N GLU A 171 18.13 59.78 57.50
CA GLU A 171 17.10 60.46 58.28
C GLU A 171 17.32 60.29 59.79
N GLU A 172 17.72 59.09 60.25
CA GLU A 172 18.03 58.83 61.65
C GLU A 172 19.27 59.62 62.11
N ALA A 173 20.31 59.68 61.28
CA ALA A 173 21.50 60.49 61.56
C ALA A 173 21.17 61.99 61.66
N LYS A 174 20.32 62.50 60.76
CA LYS A 174 19.87 63.90 60.79
C LYS A 174 19.06 64.21 62.04
N ARG A 175 18.13 63.32 62.44
CA ARG A 175 17.35 63.49 63.69
C ARG A 175 18.24 63.52 64.93
N LYS A 176 19.23 62.62 65.02
CA LYS A 176 20.19 62.62 66.14
C LYS A 176 21.01 63.91 66.21
N ALA A 177 21.46 64.43 65.06
CA ALA A 177 22.19 65.70 65.00
C ALA A 177 21.32 66.91 65.41
N GLU A 178 20.06 66.96 64.99
CA GLU A 178 19.13 68.01 65.39
C GLU A 178 18.77 67.95 66.89
N GLU A 179 18.60 66.75 67.47
CA GLU A 179 18.37 66.59 68.90
C GLU A 179 19.58 67.05 69.74
N GLU A 180 20.80 66.70 69.33
CA GLU A 180 22.01 67.11 70.04
C GLU A 180 22.23 68.63 69.98
N ALA A 181 21.94 69.25 68.82
CA ALA A 181 21.99 70.71 68.66
C ALA A 181 20.96 71.41 69.57
N LYS A 182 19.75 70.86 69.71
CA LYS A 182 18.73 71.38 70.64
C LYS A 182 19.08 71.23 72.12
N ARG A 183 19.89 70.22 72.51
CA ARG A 183 20.33 70.05 73.91
C ARG A 183 21.50 70.96 74.30
N LYS A 184 22.27 71.43 73.32
CA LYS A 184 23.43 72.33 73.54
C LYS A 184 23.08 73.83 73.47
N ALA A 185 21.88 74.18 73.02
CA ALA A 185 21.34 75.55 73.00
C ALA A 185 20.41 75.78 74.20
#